data_AF-A0A258VCJ9-F1
#
_entry.id   AF-A0A258VCJ9-F1
#
_cell.length_a   1.000
_cell.length_b   1.000
_cell.length_c   1.000
_cell.angle_alpha   90.00
_cell.angle_beta   90.00
_cell.angle_gamma   90.00
#
_symmetry.space_group_name_H-M   'P 1'
#
loop_
_entity.id
_entity.type
_entity.pdbx_description
1 polymer ?
#
loop_
_entity_poly.entity_id
_entity_poly.type
_entity_poly.pdbx_seq_one_letter_code
_entity_poly.pdbx_strand_id
1 'polypeptide(L)' 'MSNYVKNEKGYEKGSSFDSKKIKAAYKKIKVAKKHPTSINLSEETVSELKALATKKGLPYQTLMRMLVLDGIARLKKAA' A
#
# COMPACT_ATOMS: atom_id res chain seq x y z
N MET A 1 0.74 45.14 19.23
CA MET A 1 1.37 44.71 17.97
C MET A 1 0.89 43.30 17.67
N SER A 2 0.45 43.03 16.45
CA SER A 2 -0.09 41.73 16.04
C SER A 2 1.02 40.70 15.98
N ASN A 3 0.99 39.69 16.87
CA ASN A 3 1.92 38.56 16.81
C ASN A 3 1.43 37.58 15.75
N TYR A 4 2.05 37.60 14.57
CA TYR A 4 1.78 36.62 13.53
C TYR A 4 2.52 35.31 13.82
N VAL A 5 1.85 34.17 13.70
CA VAL A 5 2.39 32.81 13.92
C VAL A 5 3.68 32.54 13.13
N LYS A 6 3.82 33.16 11.95
CA LYS A 6 5.05 33.09 11.13
C LYS A 6 6.30 33.70 11.79
N ASN A 7 6.14 34.49 12.84
CA ASN A 7 7.23 35.11 13.60
C ASN A 7 7.72 34.21 14.76
N GLU A 8 7.15 33.02 14.93
CA GLU A 8 7.64 32.04 15.90
C GLU A 8 8.96 31.43 15.43
N LYS A 9 9.92 31.27 16.35
CA LYS A 9 11.29 30.77 16.06
C LYS A 9 11.34 29.44 15.30
N GLY A 10 10.28 28.63 15.38
CA GLY A 10 10.17 27.36 14.65
C GLY A 10 9.99 27.52 13.14
N TYR A 11 9.48 28.67 12.68
CA TYR A 11 9.24 28.99 11.27
C TYR A 11 10.43 29.69 10.59
N GLU A 12 11.46 30.09 11.34
CA GLU A 12 12.70 30.66 10.79
C GLU A 12 13.49 29.65 9.95
N LYS A 13 13.33 28.35 10.25
CA LYS A 13 13.88 27.27 9.43
C LYS A 13 13.01 27.12 8.20
N GLY A 14 13.39 27.78 7.12
CA GLY A 14 12.76 27.63 5.81
C GLY A 14 12.53 26.16 5.49
N SER A 15 11.26 25.75 5.40
CA SER A 15 10.91 24.40 4.98
C SER A 15 11.28 24.23 3.51
N SER A 16 12.23 23.35 3.23
CA SER A 16 12.60 23.03 1.85
C SER A 16 11.49 22.22 1.19
N PHE A 17 10.57 22.92 0.51
CA PHE A 17 9.50 22.29 -0.25
C PHE A 17 10.04 21.81 -1.61
N ASP A 18 10.55 20.57 -1.65
CA ASP A 18 10.98 19.94 -2.90
C ASP A 18 9.79 19.40 -3.70
N SER A 19 9.15 20.30 -4.44
CA SER A 19 8.01 19.98 -5.30
C SER A 19 8.32 18.88 -6.32
N LYS A 20 9.57 18.74 -6.77
CA LYS A 20 9.99 17.72 -7.74
C LYS A 20 10.01 16.34 -7.10
N LYS A 21 10.59 16.19 -5.90
CA LYS A 21 10.56 14.92 -5.14
C LYS A 21 9.14 14.49 -4.81
N ILE A 22 8.30 15.42 -4.39
CA ILE A 22 6.89 15.14 -4.10
C ILE A 22 6.17 14.66 -5.37
N LYS A 23 6.24 15.42 -6.47
CA LYS A 23 5.62 15.01 -7.74
C LYS A 23 6.15 13.68 -8.27
N ALA A 24 7.45 13.40 -8.11
CA ALA A 24 8.05 12.13 -8.52
C ALA A 24 7.54 10.95 -7.69
N ALA A 25 7.43 11.10 -6.37
CA ALA A 25 6.85 10.09 -5.48
C ALA A 25 5.38 9.81 -5.85
N TYR A 26 4.58 10.86 -6.06
CA TYR A 26 3.19 10.74 -6.51
C TYR A 26 3.07 10.08 -7.89
N LYS A 27 3.97 10.38 -8.83
CA LYS A 27 3.97 9.78 -10.17
C LYS A 27 4.24 8.27 -10.11
N LYS A 28 5.18 7.80 -9.29
CA LYS A 28 5.46 6.36 -9.10
C LYS A 28 4.23 5.59 -8.61
N ILE A 29 3.45 6.18 -7.70
CA ILE A 29 2.23 5.57 -7.15
C ILE A 29 1.14 5.42 -8.23
N LYS A 30 1.08 6.33 -9.21
CA LYS A 30 0.06 6.29 -10.29
C LYS A 30 0.31 5.24 -11.37
N VAL A 31 1.54 4.74 -11.54
CA VAL A 31 1.90 3.89 -12.68
C VAL A 31 1.51 2.42 -12.48
N ALA A 32 1.49 1.91 -11.25
CA ALA A 32 1.11 0.53 -10.99
C ALA A 32 -0.42 0.40 -10.80
N LYS A 33 -1.19 0.51 -11.90
CA LYS A 33 -2.60 0.13 -11.86
C LYS A 33 -2.69 -1.36 -11.53
N LYS A 34 -3.38 -1.69 -10.45
CA LYS A 34 -3.65 -3.08 -10.09
C LYS A 34 -4.79 -3.57 -10.97
N HIS A 35 -4.55 -4.64 -11.70
CA HIS A 35 -5.57 -5.26 -12.53
C HIS A 35 -6.41 -6.24 -11.70
N PRO A 36 -7.75 -6.22 -11.82
CA PRO A 36 -8.57 -7.29 -11.27
C PRO A 36 -8.27 -8.58 -12.03
N THR A 37 -8.13 -9.68 -11.30
CA THR A 37 -7.85 -11.00 -11.87
C THR A 37 -8.83 -11.99 -11.29
N SER A 38 -9.51 -12.72 -12.17
CA SER A 38 -10.37 -13.83 -11.79
C SER A 38 -9.52 -15.07 -11.56
N ILE A 39 -9.75 -15.76 -10.44
CA ILE A 39 -9.08 -17.02 -10.10
C ILE A 39 -10.18 -18.04 -9.85
N ASN A 40 -10.08 -19.19 -10.52
CA ASN A 40 -11.02 -20.28 -10.30
C ASN A 40 -10.61 -21.05 -9.03
N LEU A 41 -11.51 -21.09 -8.04
CA LEU A 41 -11.32 -21.76 -6.76
C LEU A 41 -12.62 -22.49 -6.40
N SER A 42 -12.53 -23.60 -5.68
CA SER A 42 -13.71 -24.25 -5.13
C SER A 42 -14.39 -23.37 -4.08
N GLU A 43 -15.70 -23.53 -3.92
CA GLU A 43 -16.48 -22.78 -2.92
C GLU A 43 -15.96 -23.01 -1.49
N GLU A 44 -15.59 -24.26 -1.18
CA GLU A 44 -14.97 -24.65 0.09
C GLU A 44 -13.70 -23.84 0.36
N THR A 45 -12.80 -23.78 -0.61
CA THR A 45 -11.54 -23.01 -0.51
C THR A 45 -11.82 -21.52 -0.30
N VAL A 46 -12.80 -20.95 -1.03
CA VAL A 46 -13.17 -19.55 -0.88
C VAL A 46 -13.73 -19.27 0.52
N SER A 47 -14.52 -20.18 1.07
CA SER A 47 -15.07 -20.07 2.42
C SER A 47 -13.97 -20.06 3.48
N GLU A 48 -13.03 -21.00 3.40
CA GLU A 48 -11.88 -21.09 4.30
C GLU A 48 -11.01 -19.84 4.25
N LEU A 49 -10.72 -19.33 3.04
CA LEU A 49 -9.92 -18.13 2.87
C LEU A 49 -10.61 -16.89 3.45
N LYS A 50 -11.94 -16.77 3.32
CA LYS A 50 -12.70 -15.70 3.97
C LYS A 50 -12.64 -15.82 5.48
N ALA A 51 -12.81 -17.02 6.04
CA ALA A 51 -12.71 -17.25 7.48
C ALA A 51 -11.32 -16.89 8.03
N LEU A 52 -10.26 -17.29 7.32
CA LEU A 52 -8.88 -16.93 7.65
C LEU A 52 -8.63 -15.43 7.59
N ALA A 53 -9.17 -14.74 6.59
CA ALA A 53 -9.06 -13.30 6.46
C ALA A 53 -9.72 -12.57 7.63
N THR A 54 -10.95 -12.99 7.99
CA THR A 54 -11.68 -12.46 9.15
C THR A 54 -10.92 -12.69 10.45
N LYS A 55 -10.40 -13.91 10.68
CA LYS A 55 -9.60 -14.23 11.87
C LYS A 55 -8.35 -13.36 11.99
N LYS A 56 -7.76 -12.94 10.86
CA LYS A 56 -6.59 -12.05 10.81
C LYS A 56 -6.96 -10.56 10.80
N GLY A 57 -8.24 -10.21 10.77
CA GLY A 57 -8.69 -8.82 10.68
C GLY A 57 -8.33 -8.15 9.34
N LEU A 58 -8.25 -8.93 8.26
CA LEU A 58 -7.85 -8.46 6.93
C LEU A 58 -8.97 -8.68 5.90
N PRO A 59 -9.09 -7.83 4.88
CA PRO A 59 -9.96 -8.11 3.74
C PRO A 59 -9.49 -9.37 2.98
N TYR A 60 -10.43 -10.18 2.50
CA TYR A 60 -10.15 -11.37 1.69
C TYR A 60 -9.22 -11.08 0.51
N GLN A 61 -9.45 -9.97 -0.21
CA GLN A 61 -8.61 -9.58 -1.34
C GLN A 61 -7.16 -9.24 -0.93
N THR A 62 -6.96 -8.73 0.29
CA THR A 62 -5.64 -8.43 0.84
C THR A 62 -4.90 -9.73 1.16
N LEU A 63 -5.58 -10.68 1.81
CA LEU A 63 -5.03 -12.01 2.09
C LEU A 63 -4.64 -12.74 0.80
N MET A 64 -5.54 -12.76 -0.19
CA MET A 64 -5.26 -13.39 -1.49
C MET A 64 -4.02 -12.82 -2.17
N ARG A 65 -3.87 -11.49 -2.17
CA ARG A 65 -2.69 -10.83 -2.74
C ARG A 65 -1.40 -11.23 -2.01
N MET A 66 -1.43 -11.30 -0.68
CA MET A 66 -0.27 -11.73 0.10
C MET A 66 0.13 -13.16 -0.26
N LEU A 67 -0.84 -14.08 -0.32
CA LEU A 67 -0.58 -15.48 -0.67
C LEU A 67 0.02 -15.63 -2.07
N VAL A 68 -0.54 -14.94 -3.07
CA VAL A 68 -0.03 -14.98 -4.45
C VAL A 68 1.40 -14.43 -4.53
N LEU A 69 1.68 -13.29 -3.88
CA LEU A 69 3.01 -12.68 -3.89
C LEU A 69 4.03 -13.55 -3.16
N ASP A 70 3.67 -14.13 -2.02
CA ASP A 70 4.54 -15.04 -1.27
C ASP A 70 4.82 -16.31 -2.07
N GLY A 71 3.80 -16.90 -2.71
CA GLY A 71 3.95 -18.04 -3.60
C GLY A 71 4.94 -17.77 -4.74
N ILE A 72 4.81 -16.64 -5.44
CA ILE A 72 5.75 -16.24 -6.50
C ILE A 72 7.16 -16.07 -5.94
N ALA A 73 7.31 -15.43 -4.78
CA ALA A 73 8.62 -15.21 -4.17
C ALA A 73 9.31 -16.53 -3.79
N ARG A 74 8.57 -17.51 -3.27
CA ARG A 74 9.08 -18.85 -2.96
C ARG A 74 9.50 -19.61 -4.21
N LEU A 75 8.68 -19.58 -5.25
CA LEU A 75 9.00 -20.23 -6.53
C LEU A 75 10.28 -19.64 -7.15
N LYS A 76 10.45 -18.32 -7.11
CA LYS A 76 11.67 -17.66 -7.58
C LYS A 76 12.93 -17.98 -6.79
N LYS A 77 12.80 -18.37 -5.51
CA LYS A 77 13.94 -18.78 -4.67
C LYS A 77 14.32 -20.25 -4.88
N ALA A 78 13.38 -21.05 -5.37
CA ALA A 78 13.57 -22.48 -5.61
C ALA A 78 14.04 -22.81 -7.03
N ALA A 79 13.88 -21.86 -7.97
CA ALA A 79 14.43 -21.89 -9.33
C ALA A 79 15.82 -21.27 -9.38
#